data_AF-A0AAU0RCJ6-F1
#
_entry.id   AF-A0AAU0RCJ6-F1
#
_cell.length_a   1.000
_cell.length_b   1.000
_cell.length_c   1.000
_cell.angle_alpha   90.00
_cell.angle_beta   90.00
_cell.angle_gamma   90.00
#
_symmetry.space_group_name_H-M   'P 1'
#
loop_
_entity.id
_entity.type
_entity.pdbx_description
1 polymer ?
#
loop_
_entity_poly.entity_id
_entity_poly.type
_entity_poly.pdbx_seq_one_letter_code
_entity_poly.pdbx_strand_id
1 'polypeptide(L)'
;MKIKNIFIGWGKRIGFLPTSEAEKRLSQLRLKQCGNCHESKVSQILKIVNGEGNYENQLGCDKCGCPCLEKSLVVNEHCPIGKW
;
A
#
# COMPACT_ATOMS: atom_id res chain seq x y z
N MET A 1 11.97 3.47 2.57
CA MET A 1 11.36 2.15 2.32
C MET A 1 12.48 1.14 2.17
N LYS A 2 12.46 0.02 2.92
CA LYS A 2 13.50 -1.02 2.81
C LYS A 2 13.11 -2.00 1.69
N ILE A 3 14.06 -2.45 0.87
CA ILE A 3 13.81 -3.41 -0.23
C ILE A 3 13.06 -4.66 0.28
N LYS A 4 13.45 -5.18 1.44
CA LYS A 4 12.76 -6.31 2.12
C LYS A 4 11.26 -6.06 2.30
N ASN A 5 10.86 -4.83 2.62
CA ASN A 5 9.46 -4.49 2.88
C ASN A 5 8.65 -4.43 1.59
N ILE A 6 9.26 -4.10 0.45
CA ILE A 6 8.61 -4.21 -0.87
C ILE A 6 8.22 -5.68 -1.10
N PHE A 7 9.16 -6.61 -0.93
CA PHE A 7 8.88 -8.04 -1.11
C PHE A 7 7.82 -8.56 -0.14
N ILE A 8 7.84 -8.12 1.12
CA ILE A 8 6.80 -8.51 2.10
C ILE A 8 5.42 -8.00 1.66
N GLY A 9 5.32 -6.73 1.27
CA GLY A 9 4.07 -6.12 0.84
C GLY A 9 3.45 -6.84 -0.37
N TRP A 10 4.27 -7.09 -1.38
CA TRP A 10 3.85 -7.85 -2.57
C TRP A 10 3.52 -9.31 -2.25
N GLY A 11 4.34 -9.98 -1.42
CA GLY A 11 4.09 -11.36 -1.01
C GLY A 11 2.77 -11.52 -0.25
N LYS A 12 2.44 -10.57 0.63
CA LYS A 12 1.14 -10.54 1.32
C LYS A 12 -0.01 -10.30 0.37
N ARG A 13 0.15 -9.38 -0.58
CA ARG A 13 -0.87 -9.05 -1.57
C ARG A 13 -1.25 -10.25 -2.43
N ILE A 14 -0.28 -11.03 -2.92
CA ILE A 14 -0.53 -12.20 -3.79
C ILE A 14 -0.88 -13.47 -2.99
N GLY A 15 -0.98 -13.37 -1.65
CA GLY A 15 -1.30 -14.50 -0.78
C GLY A 15 -0.14 -15.47 -0.51
N PHE A 16 1.08 -15.16 -0.95
CA PHE A 16 2.27 -15.97 -0.66
C PHE A 16 2.70 -15.87 0.81
N LEU A 17 2.47 -14.70 1.43
CA LEU A 17 2.66 -14.50 2.86
C LEU A 17 1.29 -14.37 3.56
N PRO A 18 1.08 -15.03 4.71
CA PRO A 18 -0.15 -14.88 5.46
C PRO A 18 -0.31 -13.42 5.91
N THR A 19 -1.54 -12.93 5.84
CA THR A 19 -1.92 -11.61 6.37
C THR A 19 -3.00 -11.82 7.42
N SER A 20 -2.71 -11.48 8.67
CA SER A 20 -3.68 -11.63 9.77
C SER A 20 -4.82 -10.60 9.64
N GLU A 21 -5.93 -10.85 10.33
CA GLU A 21 -7.06 -9.92 10.34
C GLU A 21 -6.67 -8.54 10.93
N ALA A 22 -5.81 -8.53 11.95
CA ALA A 22 -5.27 -7.29 12.52
C ALA A 22 -4.44 -6.50 11.51
N GLU A 23 -3.63 -7.20 10.70
CA GLU A 23 -2.82 -6.57 9.65
C GLU A 23 -3.69 -6.02 8.51
N LYS A 24 -4.77 -6.73 8.14
CA LYS A 24 -5.74 -6.22 7.16
C LYS A 24 -6.40 -4.94 7.64
N ARG A 25 -6.86 -4.90 8.90
CA ARG A 25 -7.46 -3.70 9.50
C ARG A 25 -6.47 -2.54 9.57
N LEU A 26 -5.23 -2.80 9.98
CA LEU A 26 -4.18 -1.79 9.99
C LEU A 26 -3.90 -1.25 8.57
N SER A 27 -3.86 -2.16 7.59
CA SER A 27 -3.66 -1.80 6.19
C SER A 27 -4.79 -0.90 5.67
N GLN A 28 -6.05 -1.24 5.97
CA GLN A 28 -7.22 -0.41 5.62
C GLN A 28 -7.15 0.99 6.24
N LEU A 29 -6.77 1.10 7.52
CA LEU A 29 -6.61 2.41 8.17
C LEU A 29 -5.55 3.26 7.48
N ARG A 30 -4.40 2.66 7.14
CA ARG A 30 -3.30 3.33 6.43
C ARG A 30 -3.69 3.69 4.99
N LEU A 31 -4.42 2.82 4.29
CA LEU A 31 -4.92 3.07 2.93
C LEU A 31 -5.88 4.25 2.87
N LYS A 32 -6.78 4.39 3.84
CA LYS A 32 -7.66 5.57 3.95
C LYS A 32 -6.85 6.85 4.09
N GLN A 33 -5.72 6.82 4.81
CA GLN A 33 -4.83 7.98 4.91
C GLN A 33 -4.14 8.28 3.58
N CYS A 34 -3.70 7.25 2.84
CA CYS A 34 -3.18 7.40 1.49
C CYS A 34 -4.24 8.00 0.54
N GLY A 35 -5.49 7.51 0.58
CA GLY A 35 -6.58 7.98 -0.27
C GLY A 35 -6.91 9.46 -0.13
N ASN A 36 -6.60 10.06 1.02
CA ASN A 36 -6.77 11.48 1.30
C ASN A 36 -5.45 12.28 1.28
N CYS A 37 -4.34 11.66 0.86
CA CYS A 37 -3.03 12.29 0.84
C CYS A 37 -2.75 12.95 -0.51
N HIS A 38 -2.31 14.21 -0.51
CA HIS A 38 -1.93 14.93 -1.73
C HIS A 38 -0.73 14.30 -2.47
N GLU A 39 0.08 13.52 -1.74
CA GLU A 39 1.21 12.78 -2.29
C GLU A 39 0.80 11.43 -2.90
N SER A 40 -0.48 11.06 -2.83
CA SER A 40 -1.00 9.80 -3.34
C SER A 40 -1.88 10.05 -4.56
N LYS A 41 -1.60 9.33 -5.65
CA LYS A 41 -2.31 9.46 -6.92
C LYS A 41 -2.57 8.10 -7.53
N VAL A 42 -3.57 8.03 -8.40
CA VAL A 42 -3.84 6.83 -9.20
C VAL A 42 -2.64 6.57 -10.11
N SER A 43 -2.03 5.41 -9.96
CA SER A 43 -0.99 4.92 -10.86
C SER A 43 -1.62 4.15 -12.01
N GLN A 44 -1.30 4.51 -13.25
CA GLN A 44 -1.77 3.80 -14.44
C GLN A 44 -1.32 2.32 -14.44
N ILE A 45 -0.10 2.06 -13.95
CA ILE A 45 0.43 0.70 -13.84
C ILE A 45 -0.41 -0.10 -12.83
N LEU A 46 -0.72 0.48 -11.66
CA LEU A 46 -1.54 -0.20 -10.67
C LEU A 46 -3.00 -0.36 -11.13
N LYS A 47 -3.51 0.57 -11.94
CA LYS A 47 -4.83 0.45 -12.57
C LYS A 47 -4.91 -0.77 -13.49
N ILE A 48 -3.87 -1.01 -14.29
CA ILE A 48 -3.80 -2.19 -15.19
C ILE A 48 -3.67 -3.47 -14.37
N VAL A 49 -2.79 -3.49 -13.36
CA VAL A 49 -2.53 -4.70 -12.56
C VAL A 49 -3.70 -5.06 -11.64
N ASN A 50 -4.44 -4.08 -11.15
CA ASN A 50 -5.44 -4.26 -10.09
C ASN A 50 -6.88 -4.25 -10.63
N GLY A 51 -7.06 -3.90 -11.90
CA GLY A 51 -8.36 -3.62 -12.48
C GLY A 51 -8.98 -2.32 -11.98
N GLU A 52 -10.08 -1.91 -12.60
CA GLU A 52 -10.71 -0.61 -12.35
C GLU A 52 -11.56 -0.56 -11.06
N GLY A 53 -11.85 -1.71 -10.44
CA GLY A 53 -12.90 -1.84 -9.42
C GLY A 53 -12.57 -1.32 -8.02
N ASN A 54 -11.32 -0.96 -7.70
CA ASN A 54 -10.97 -0.46 -6.36
C ASN A 54 -9.93 0.67 -6.42
N TYR A 55 -10.41 1.90 -6.23
CA TYR A 55 -9.59 3.12 -6.22
C TYR A 55 -8.41 3.04 -5.26
N GLU A 56 -8.62 2.58 -4.01
CA GLU A 56 -7.58 2.57 -2.98
C GLU A 56 -6.41 1.64 -3.35
N ASN A 57 -6.69 0.56 -4.09
CA ASN A 57 -5.66 -0.36 -4.56
C ASN A 57 -4.82 0.26 -5.68
N GLN A 58 -5.34 1.24 -6.42
CA GLN A 58 -4.65 1.85 -7.56
C GLN A 58 -3.71 2.99 -7.14
N LEU A 59 -3.65 3.30 -5.84
CA LEU A 59 -2.88 4.41 -5.32
C LEU A 59 -1.39 4.07 -5.27
N GLY A 60 -0.59 4.95 -5.88
CA GLY A 60 0.85 5.05 -5.67
C GLY A 60 1.18 6.38 -4.98
N CYS A 61 2.25 6.40 -4.20
CA CYS A 61 2.71 7.63 -3.55
C CYS A 61 3.97 8.21 -4.19
N ASP A 62 3.91 9.49 -4.55
CA ASP A 62 4.98 10.23 -5.23
C ASP A 62 6.20 10.47 -4.33
N LYS A 63 6.03 10.48 -3.00
CA LYS A 63 7.15 10.65 -2.04
C LYS A 63 7.96 9.40 -1.79
N CYS A 64 7.33 8.23 -1.75
CA CYS A 64 8.04 6.95 -1.54
C CYS A 64 8.24 6.14 -2.82
N GLY A 65 7.57 6.49 -3.92
CA GLY A 65 7.52 5.70 -5.15
C GLY A 65 6.83 4.33 -4.99
N CYS A 66 5.99 4.19 -3.96
CA CYS A 66 5.50 2.89 -3.51
C CYS A 66 4.00 2.72 -3.76
N PRO A 67 3.54 1.52 -4.16
CA PRO A 67 2.13 1.17 -4.11
C PRO A 67 1.59 1.25 -2.69
N CYS A 68 0.50 1.99 -2.49
CA CYS A 68 -0.02 2.29 -1.15
C CYS A 68 -0.53 1.03 -0.44
N LEU A 69 -1.15 0.09 -1.16
CA LEU A 69 -1.68 -1.17 -0.63
C LEU A 69 -0.57 -2.08 -0.09
N GLU A 70 0.49 -2.26 -0.86
CA GLU A 70 1.61 -3.14 -0.50
C GLU A 70 2.36 -2.56 0.68
N LYS A 71 2.56 -1.24 0.70
CA LYS A 71 3.17 -0.55 1.82
C LYS A 71 2.32 -0.66 3.09
N SER A 72 1.00 -0.48 2.98
CA SER A 72 0.10 -0.51 4.15
C SER A 72 0.03 -1.90 4.81
N LEU A 73 0.24 -2.97 4.04
CA LEU A 73 0.31 -4.37 4.50
C LEU A 73 1.56 -4.70 5.33
N VAL A 74 2.61 -3.86 5.30
CA VAL A 74 3.85 -4.08 6.05
C VAL A 74 3.76 -3.36 7.41
N VAL A 75 3.63 -4.12 8.49
CA VAL A 75 3.45 -3.59 9.85
C VAL A 75 4.57 -2.63 10.25
N ASN A 76 5.82 -3.01 10.00
CA ASN A 76 7.02 -2.26 10.41
C ASN A 76 7.45 -1.16 9.41
N GLU A 77 6.62 -0.84 8.42
CA GLU A 77 6.90 0.21 7.44
C GLU A 77 6.19 1.51 7.83
N HIS A 78 6.84 2.64 7.56
CA HIS A 78 6.42 3.96 8.02
C HIS A 78 6.25 4.91 6.83
N CYS A 79 5.35 5.87 6.97
CA CYS A 79 5.15 6.93 6.00
C CYS A 79 6.33 7.92 6.05
N PRO A 80 6.99 8.26 4.92
CA PRO A 80 8.10 9.20 4.92
C PRO A 80 7.71 10.61 5.35
N ILE A 81 6.41 10.95 5.32
CA ILE A 81 5.87 12.24 5.76
C ILE A 81 5.11 12.15 7.10
N GLY A 82 5.30 11.07 7.85
CA GLY A 82 4.82 10.96 9.24
C GLY A 82 3.31 10.77 9.44
N LYS A 83 2.59 10.26 8.43
CA LYS A 83 1.15 9.90 8.59
C LYS A 83 0.95 8.64 9.45
N TRP A 84 1.93 7.72 9.43
CA TRP A 84 2.04 6.52 10.27
C TRP A 84 3.48 6.01 10.30
#